data_AF-A0A7W9ENM1-F1
#
_entry.id   AF-A0A7W9ENM1-F1
#
_cell.length_a   1.000
_cell.length_b   1.000
_cell.length_c   1.000
_cell.angle_alpha   90.00
_cell.angle_beta   90.00
_cell.angle_gamma   90.00
#
_symmetry.space_group_name_H-M   'P 1'
#
loop_
_entity.id
_entity.type
_entity.pdbx_description
1 polymer ?
#
loop_
_entity_poly.entity_id
_entity_poly.type
_entity_poly.pdbx_seq_one_letter_code
_entity_poly.pdbx_strand_id
1 'polypeptide(L)'
;MPDRPPPSRFAVIERGGRLVIVDRTTGKTPPSAAERMAEHDRRMGLVAANRPEPVAPAPAVTVPDEPAPVPTSVPARRAASGPAKRPWEGGQRVPAPPLPPPPAPAPARIRERPPPQASGDRKSFTTGKWWDAKGPRTVVLGSAGQADLTGGFMMLVFGLVIAAIVAAFVALPLLFVGGFLLIRFGDRIVAPIGARIIDKALAVRD
;
A
#
# COMPACT_ATOMS: atom_id res chain seq x y z
N MET A 1 10.08 38.05 30.73
CA MET A 1 9.19 36.92 31.07
C MET A 1 9.43 35.82 30.04
N PRO A 2 9.62 34.55 30.42
CA PRO A 2 10.07 33.54 29.46
C PRO A 2 8.92 33.07 28.55
N ASP A 3 9.05 33.34 27.25
CA ASP A 3 8.26 32.77 26.16
C ASP A 3 8.50 31.26 26.04
N ARG A 4 7.93 30.48 26.95
CA ARG A 4 7.95 29.02 26.85
C ARG A 4 6.75 28.57 26.02
N PRO A 5 6.95 27.80 24.93
CA PRO A 5 5.83 27.23 24.19
C PRO A 5 4.96 26.36 25.10
N PRO A 6 3.63 26.34 24.89
CA PRO A 6 2.72 25.57 25.73
C PRO A 6 3.12 24.10 25.75
N PRO A 7 3.08 23.44 26.94
CA PRO A 7 3.51 22.06 27.05
C PRO A 7 2.65 21.14 26.19
N SER A 8 3.28 20.22 25.46
CA SER A 8 2.55 19.21 24.69
C SER A 8 1.70 18.36 25.64
N ARG A 9 0.44 18.15 25.27
CA ARG A 9 -0.52 17.32 26.02
C ARG A 9 -0.05 15.87 26.16
N PHE A 10 0.73 15.39 25.19
CA PHE A 10 1.30 14.05 25.19
C PHE A 10 2.77 14.08 25.62
N ALA A 11 3.15 13.12 26.45
CA ALA A 11 4.53 12.80 26.79
C ALA A 11 4.90 11.41 26.30
N VAL A 12 6.13 11.25 25.84
CA VAL A 12 6.72 9.94 25.60
C VAL A 12 7.49 9.55 26.85
N ILE A 13 7.15 8.41 27.44
CA ILE A 13 7.85 7.86 28.61
C ILE A 13 8.32 6.44 28.29
N GLU A 14 9.41 6.01 28.92
CA GLU A 14 9.89 4.65 28.81
C GLU A 14 9.23 3.77 29.89
N ARG A 15 8.57 2.69 29.49
CA ARG A 15 8.01 1.66 30.39
C ARG A 15 8.47 0.29 29.92
N GLY A 16 9.23 -0.42 30.75
CA GLY A 16 9.70 -1.78 30.45
C GLY A 16 10.56 -1.89 29.19
N GLY A 17 11.42 -0.89 28.93
CA GLY A 17 12.27 -0.85 27.73
C GLY A 17 11.54 -0.47 26.43
N ARG A 18 10.29 0.02 26.51
CA ARG A 18 9.52 0.49 25.35
C ARG A 18 9.03 1.91 25.55
N LEU A 19 9.10 2.72 24.48
CA LEU A 19 8.57 4.08 24.46
C LEU A 19 7.04 4.05 24.34
N VAL A 20 6.36 4.64 25.31
CA VAL A 20 4.90 4.70 25.41
C VAL A 20 4.46 6.17 25.42
N ILE A 21 3.48 6.51 24.60
CA ILE A 21 2.85 7.84 24.59
C ILE A 21 1.77 7.86 25.67
N VAL A 22 1.82 8.84 26.57
CA VAL A 22 0.84 9.05 27.64
C VAL A 22 0.30 10.47 27.55
N ASP A 23 -1.02 10.61 27.66
CA ASP A 23 -1.66 11.91 27.85
C ASP A 23 -1.38 12.40 29.27
N ARG A 24 -0.71 13.56 29.42
CA ARG A 24 -0.36 14.16 30.71
C ARG A 24 -1.57 14.56 31.54
N THR A 25 -2.71 14.83 30.90
CA THR A 25 -3.92 15.29 31.58
C THR A 25 -4.75 14.13 32.15
N THR A 26 -4.71 12.97 31.51
CA THR A 26 -5.52 11.81 31.90
C THR A 26 -4.70 10.62 32.40
N GLY A 27 -3.37 10.67 32.24
CA GLY A 27 -2.46 9.58 32.58
C GLY A 27 -2.62 8.32 31.73
N LYS A 28 -3.52 8.35 30.74
CA LYS A 28 -3.88 7.20 29.90
C LYS A 28 -3.06 7.21 28.62
N THR A 29 -2.78 6.01 28.13
CA THR A 29 -2.26 5.81 26.77
C THR A 29 -3.37 6.17 25.78
N PRO A 30 -3.11 7.04 24.80
CA PRO A 30 -4.08 7.32 23.76
C PRO A 30 -4.34 6.06 22.91
N PRO A 31 -5.53 5.91 22.32
CA PRO A 31 -5.85 4.77 21.49
C PRO A 31 -4.84 4.64 20.35
N SER A 32 -4.42 3.41 20.09
CA SER A 32 -3.44 3.12 19.06
C SER A 32 -3.98 3.51 17.68
N ALA A 33 -3.08 3.69 16.71
CA ALA A 33 -3.50 3.95 15.32
C ALA A 33 -4.40 2.82 14.79
N ALA A 34 -4.13 1.57 15.17
CA ALA A 34 -4.92 0.41 14.78
C ALA A 34 -6.35 0.44 15.35
N GLU A 35 -6.50 0.81 16.63
CA GLU A 35 -7.81 0.96 17.27
C GLU A 35 -8.61 2.11 16.65
N ARG A 36 -7.95 3.23 16.34
CA ARG A 36 -8.59 4.36 15.65
C ARG A 36 -9.08 3.97 14.25
N MET A 37 -8.33 3.14 13.53
CA MET A 37 -8.74 2.60 12.23
C MET A 37 -9.91 1.61 12.38
N ALA A 38 -9.87 0.70 13.34
CA ALA A 38 -10.95 -0.26 13.57
C ALA A 38 -12.29 0.42 13.93
N GLU A 39 -12.23 1.51 14.71
CA GLU A 39 -13.40 2.33 15.01
C GLU A 39 -13.93 3.06 13.77
N HIS A 40 -13.04 3.57 12.93
CA HIS A 40 -13.40 4.22 11.68
C HIS A 40 -14.06 3.24 10.69
N ASP A 41 -13.48 2.04 10.53
CA ASP A 41 -14.01 0.99 9.67
C ASP A 41 -15.41 0.54 10.11
N ARG A 42 -15.63 0.43 11.43
CA ARG A 42 -16.95 0.13 12.01
C ARG A 42 -17.98 1.21 11.69
N ARG A 43 -17.61 2.50 11.77
CA ARG A 43 -18.50 3.62 11.38
C ARG A 43 -18.81 3.64 9.90
N MET A 44 -17.87 3.25 9.06
CA MET A 44 -18.04 3.21 7.60
C MET A 44 -18.76 1.94 7.12
N GLY A 45 -19.14 1.02 8.02
CA GLY A 45 -19.78 -0.24 7.66
C GLY A 45 -18.87 -1.20 6.88
N LEU A 46 -17.56 -0.98 6.89
CA LEU A 46 -16.55 -1.73 6.13
C LEU A 46 -16.07 -2.98 6.88
N VAL A 47 -16.92 -3.62 7.68
CA VAL A 47 -16.55 -4.84 8.41
C VAL A 47 -16.34 -5.95 7.38
N ALA A 48 -15.08 -6.12 6.97
CA ALA A 48 -14.66 -7.20 6.10
C ALA A 48 -15.04 -8.53 6.75
N ALA A 49 -15.86 -9.31 6.06
CA ALA A 49 -16.30 -10.65 6.45
C ALA A 49 -15.13 -11.66 6.64
N ASN A 50 -13.89 -11.26 6.39
CA ASN A 50 -12.68 -12.09 6.50
C ASN A 50 -11.56 -11.37 7.26
N ARG A 51 -11.86 -10.66 8.37
CA ARG A 51 -10.79 -10.21 9.28
C ARG A 51 -10.41 -11.40 10.17
N PRO A 52 -9.17 -11.93 10.10
CA PRO A 52 -8.71 -12.85 11.14
C PRO A 52 -8.79 -12.10 12.47
N GLU A 53 -9.43 -12.72 13.46
CA GLU A 53 -9.47 -12.20 14.83
C GLU A 53 -8.05 -11.79 15.26
N PRO A 54 -7.90 -10.67 16.00
CA PRO A 54 -6.69 -10.45 16.75
C PRO A 54 -6.50 -11.67 17.66
N VAL A 55 -5.50 -12.49 17.37
CA VAL A 55 -5.08 -13.58 18.25
C VAL A 55 -4.84 -12.95 19.61
N ALA A 56 -5.75 -13.21 20.55
CA ALA A 56 -5.54 -12.92 21.95
C ALA A 56 -4.19 -13.53 22.32
N PRO A 57 -3.28 -12.81 23.01
CA PRO A 57 -2.08 -13.45 23.52
C PRO A 57 -2.55 -14.61 24.40
N ALA A 58 -2.19 -15.83 23.98
CA ALA A 58 -2.51 -17.04 24.70
C ALA A 58 -2.12 -16.87 26.18
N PRO A 59 -2.93 -17.36 27.14
CA PRO A 59 -2.53 -17.35 28.53
C PRO A 59 -1.17 -18.01 28.66
N ALA A 60 -0.28 -17.35 29.39
CA ALA A 60 1.10 -17.75 29.60
C ALA A 60 1.18 -19.26 29.84
N VAL A 61 1.81 -19.96 28.90
CA VAL A 61 2.29 -21.31 29.14
C VAL A 61 3.30 -21.18 30.27
N THR A 62 2.93 -21.70 31.43
CA THR A 62 3.82 -21.95 32.56
C THR A 62 4.91 -22.88 32.05
N VAL A 63 6.08 -22.32 31.73
CA VAL A 63 7.29 -23.12 31.49
C VAL A 63 7.75 -23.63 32.85
N PRO A 64 7.88 -24.95 33.05
CA PRO A 64 8.46 -25.52 34.27
C PRO A 64 9.93 -25.11 34.43
N ASP A 65 10.34 -24.88 35.67
CA ASP A 65 11.71 -24.59 36.10
C ASP A 65 12.77 -25.41 35.32
N GLU A 66 13.59 -24.72 34.53
CA GLU A 66 14.85 -25.25 34.01
C GLU A 66 16.00 -24.43 34.63
N PRO A 67 17.02 -25.09 35.22
CA PRO A 67 17.97 -24.45 36.13
C PRO A 67 18.87 -23.41 35.44
N ALA A 68 19.09 -22.33 36.19
CA ALA A 68 19.87 -21.15 35.79
C ALA A 68 21.26 -21.49 35.20
N PRO A 69 21.63 -20.95 34.02
CA PRO A 69 23.01 -20.91 33.61
C PRO A 69 23.79 -19.87 34.42
N VAL A 70 24.89 -20.35 34.99
CA VAL A 70 25.93 -19.68 35.76
C VAL A 70 26.30 -18.29 35.19
N PRO A 71 26.47 -17.24 36.03
CA PRO A 71 26.85 -15.91 35.55
C PRO A 71 28.28 -15.92 35.01
N THR A 72 28.42 -15.80 33.68
CA THR A 72 29.71 -15.55 33.06
C THR A 72 30.01 -14.06 33.18
N SER A 73 31.01 -13.73 34.00
CA SER A 73 31.55 -12.39 34.20
C SER A 73 32.19 -11.88 32.91
N VAL A 74 31.53 -10.96 32.21
CA VAL A 74 32.16 -10.19 31.13
C VAL A 74 32.92 -9.02 31.77
N PRO A 75 34.25 -8.90 31.57
CA PRO A 75 35.03 -7.86 32.23
C PRO A 75 34.65 -6.46 31.75
N ALA A 76 34.52 -5.56 32.72
CA ALA A 76 34.31 -4.14 32.56
C ALA A 76 35.33 -3.55 31.57
N ARG A 77 34.85 -3.14 30.39
CA ARG A 77 35.66 -2.39 29.43
C ARG A 77 35.84 -0.99 29.99
N ARG A 78 37.04 -0.76 30.52
CA ARG A 78 37.58 0.52 30.99
C ARG A 78 37.17 1.68 30.08
N ALA A 79 36.69 2.72 30.73
CA ALA A 79 36.44 4.04 30.17
C ALA A 79 37.63 4.55 29.34
N ALA A 80 37.36 4.93 28.09
CA ALA A 80 38.18 5.87 27.35
C ALA A 80 37.37 7.17 27.21
N SER A 81 37.56 8.07 28.17
CA SER A 81 37.09 9.45 28.12
C SER A 81 37.89 10.23 27.08
N GLY A 82 37.45 10.18 25.83
CA GLY A 82 37.85 11.14 24.80
C GLY A 82 36.96 12.39 24.88
N PRO A 83 37.51 13.61 24.81
CA PRO A 83 36.69 14.82 24.79
C PRO A 83 36.02 14.93 23.42
N ALA A 84 34.77 14.49 23.33
CA ALA A 84 33.91 14.76 22.19
C ALA A 84 33.60 16.26 22.16
N LYS A 85 34.43 17.03 21.43
CA LYS A 85 34.17 18.42 21.06
C LYS A 85 32.81 18.49 20.36
N ARG A 86 31.89 19.23 20.96
CA ARG A 86 30.60 19.59 20.37
C ARG A 86 30.88 20.57 19.21
N PRO A 87 30.37 20.33 17.98
CA PRO A 87 30.74 21.10 16.79
C PRO A 87 30.13 22.51 16.73
N TRP A 88 29.46 22.99 17.79
CA TRP A 88 28.84 24.31 17.84
C TRP A 88 29.46 25.27 18.88
N GLU A 89 30.49 24.84 19.62
CA GLU A 89 31.20 25.71 20.56
C GLU A 89 32.57 26.07 20.02
N GLY A 90 32.76 27.35 19.67
CA GLY A 90 34.08 27.90 19.36
C GLY A 90 34.15 28.85 18.16
N GLY A 91 33.19 29.76 17.98
CA GLY A 91 33.32 30.88 17.05
C GLY A 91 33.90 32.10 17.74
N GLN A 92 35.21 32.16 17.87
CA GLN A 92 35.97 33.30 18.41
C GLN A 92 35.72 34.53 17.51
N ARG A 93 35.04 35.57 18.03
CA ARG A 93 34.79 36.82 17.29
C ARG A 93 36.11 37.59 17.13
N VAL A 94 36.62 37.62 15.92
CA VAL A 94 37.61 38.62 15.50
C VAL A 94 36.84 39.80 14.92
N PRO A 95 37.05 41.05 15.36
CA PRO A 95 36.42 42.20 14.72
C PRO A 95 37.10 42.46 13.36
N ALA A 96 36.37 42.25 12.27
CA ALA A 96 36.82 42.61 10.93
C ALA A 96 36.61 44.12 10.68
N PRO A 97 37.47 44.79 9.89
CA PRO A 97 37.31 46.20 9.53
C PRO A 97 36.04 46.44 8.67
N PRO A 98 35.50 47.68 8.60
CA PRO A 98 34.21 47.93 7.97
C PRO A 98 34.26 47.72 6.45
N LEU A 99 33.44 46.80 5.93
CA LEU A 99 33.18 46.65 4.50
C LEU A 99 32.04 47.61 4.05
N PRO A 100 32.04 48.06 2.78
CA PRO A 100 30.99 48.92 2.21
C PRO A 100 29.62 48.22 2.19
N PRO A 101 28.50 48.99 2.16
CA PRO A 101 27.16 48.44 2.32
C PRO A 101 26.77 47.48 1.17
N PRO A 102 26.08 46.37 1.46
CA PRO A 102 25.66 45.41 0.45
C PRO A 102 24.50 45.95 -0.41
N PRO A 103 24.42 45.57 -1.70
CA PRO A 103 23.26 45.87 -2.54
C PRO A 103 22.01 45.13 -2.04
N ALA A 104 20.84 45.73 -2.28
CA ALA A 104 19.54 45.32 -1.75
C ALA A 104 19.19 43.83 -1.97
N PRO A 105 18.44 43.19 -1.05
CA PRO A 105 18.14 41.77 -1.11
C PRO A 105 17.22 41.43 -2.29
N ALA A 106 17.74 40.68 -3.25
CA ALA A 106 16.91 39.98 -4.23
C ALA A 106 16.05 38.91 -3.53
N PRO A 107 14.80 38.68 -3.96
CA PRO A 107 13.90 37.73 -3.32
C PRO A 107 14.51 36.33 -3.32
N ALA A 108 14.45 35.66 -2.16
CA ALA A 108 14.95 34.31 -1.94
C ALA A 108 14.19 33.30 -2.81
N ARG A 109 14.59 33.16 -4.08
CA ARG A 109 14.30 31.97 -4.86
C ARG A 109 15.15 30.85 -4.29
N ILE A 110 14.48 29.85 -3.72
CA ILE A 110 15.10 28.57 -3.39
C ILE A 110 15.74 28.08 -4.70
N ARG A 111 17.07 28.16 -4.80
CA ARG A 111 17.83 27.49 -5.86
C ARG A 111 17.46 26.02 -5.75
N GLU A 112 16.73 25.55 -6.76
CA GLU A 112 16.72 24.19 -7.26
C GLU A 112 17.00 23.15 -6.17
N ARG A 113 15.95 22.71 -5.49
CA ARG A 113 15.99 21.36 -4.92
C ARG A 113 16.33 20.44 -6.11
N PRO A 114 17.45 19.68 -6.05
CA PRO A 114 17.75 18.72 -7.10
C PRO A 114 16.50 17.84 -7.28
N PRO A 115 15.96 17.71 -8.51
CA PRO A 115 14.91 16.74 -8.73
C PRO A 115 15.42 15.39 -8.22
N PRO A 116 14.63 14.62 -7.46
CA PRO A 116 15.06 13.31 -7.00
C PRO A 116 15.55 12.55 -8.24
N GLN A 117 16.83 12.18 -8.22
CA GLN A 117 17.48 11.49 -9.33
C GLN A 117 16.56 10.35 -9.75
N ALA A 118 16.11 10.39 -11.00
CA ALA A 118 15.42 9.27 -11.61
C ALA A 118 16.36 8.08 -11.46
N SER A 119 16.05 7.21 -10.50
CA SER A 119 16.72 5.93 -10.34
C SER A 119 16.44 5.21 -11.66
N GLY A 120 17.38 5.27 -12.60
CA GLY A 120 17.16 5.11 -14.05
C GLY A 120 16.60 3.76 -14.50
N ASP A 121 16.34 2.86 -13.56
CA ASP A 121 15.84 1.51 -13.78
C ASP A 121 14.45 1.26 -13.16
N ARG A 122 13.93 2.21 -12.37
CA ARG A 122 12.61 2.08 -11.73
C ARG A 122 11.55 2.75 -12.60
N LYS A 123 10.62 1.94 -13.13
CA LYS A 123 9.46 2.44 -13.85
C LYS A 123 8.61 3.30 -12.92
N SER A 124 8.27 4.51 -13.37
CA SER A 124 7.33 5.39 -12.69
C SER A 124 6.18 5.74 -13.61
N PHE A 125 4.98 5.83 -13.06
CA PHE A 125 3.82 6.34 -13.78
C PHE A 125 3.15 7.43 -12.96
N THR A 126 2.48 8.35 -13.66
CA THR A 126 1.74 9.42 -13.02
C THR A 126 0.25 9.08 -13.04
N THR A 127 -0.41 9.12 -11.89
CA THR A 127 -1.85 8.88 -11.79
C THR A 127 -2.62 9.99 -12.52
N GLY A 128 -3.70 9.62 -13.21
CA GLY A 128 -4.60 10.59 -13.83
C GLY A 128 -5.54 11.22 -12.79
N LYS A 129 -5.99 12.45 -13.02
CA LYS A 129 -6.96 13.15 -12.15
C LYS A 129 -8.30 12.41 -12.02
N TRP A 130 -8.65 11.58 -13.01
CA TRP A 130 -9.85 10.72 -12.99
C TRP A 130 -9.71 9.51 -12.06
N TRP A 131 -8.48 9.13 -11.72
CA TRP A 131 -8.16 7.99 -10.86
C TRP A 131 -7.71 8.41 -9.46
N ASP A 132 -7.09 9.58 -9.33
CA ASP A 132 -6.62 10.13 -8.05
C ASP A 132 -7.33 11.44 -7.72
N ALA A 133 -8.27 11.38 -6.77
CA ALA A 133 -9.04 12.53 -6.29
C ALA A 133 -8.16 13.64 -5.70
N LYS A 134 -6.90 13.33 -5.34
CA LYS A 134 -5.94 14.31 -4.78
C LYS A 134 -5.05 14.96 -5.85
N GLY A 135 -5.29 14.68 -7.13
CA GLY A 135 -4.53 15.20 -8.26
C GLY A 135 -3.40 14.27 -8.72
N PRO A 136 -2.72 14.57 -9.84
CA PRO A 136 -1.73 13.67 -10.43
C PRO A 136 -0.54 13.41 -9.49
N ARG A 137 -0.23 12.14 -9.22
CA ARG A 137 0.89 11.72 -8.39
C ARG A 137 1.80 10.76 -9.14
N THR A 138 3.09 10.97 -9.01
CA THR A 138 4.09 10.05 -9.57
C THR A 138 4.33 8.92 -8.59
N VAL A 139 3.98 7.70 -8.99
CA VAL A 139 4.24 6.47 -8.24
C VAL A 139 5.44 5.78 -8.87
N VAL A 140 6.45 5.46 -8.04
CA VAL A 140 7.64 4.72 -8.47
C VAL A 140 7.44 3.25 -8.10
N LEU A 141 7.55 2.35 -9.08
CA LEU A 141 7.36 0.92 -8.84
C LEU A 141 8.65 0.30 -8.31
N GLY A 142 8.49 -0.56 -7.30
CA GLY A 142 9.55 -1.50 -6.90
C GLY A 142 9.71 -2.61 -7.95
N SER A 143 10.85 -3.29 -7.95
CA SER A 143 11.13 -4.40 -8.87
C SER A 143 10.10 -5.53 -8.79
N ALA A 144 9.64 -5.89 -7.59
CA ALA A 144 8.60 -6.88 -7.38
C ALA A 144 7.26 -6.46 -8.02
N GLY A 145 6.82 -5.23 -7.75
CA GLY A 145 5.59 -4.71 -8.35
C GLY A 145 5.68 -4.60 -9.88
N GLN A 146 6.85 -4.27 -10.43
CA GLN A 146 7.05 -4.27 -11.87
C GLN A 146 6.96 -5.67 -12.48
N ALA A 147 7.51 -6.69 -11.82
CA ALA A 147 7.42 -8.08 -12.27
C ALA A 147 5.96 -8.57 -12.25
N ASP A 148 5.23 -8.30 -11.16
CA ASP A 148 3.82 -8.69 -11.02
C ASP A 148 2.92 -8.02 -12.07
N LEU A 149 3.09 -6.71 -12.28
CA LEU A 149 2.32 -5.99 -13.31
C LEU A 149 2.62 -6.52 -14.71
N THR A 150 3.89 -6.81 -15.01
CA THR A 150 4.27 -7.32 -16.34
C THR A 150 3.75 -8.73 -16.54
N GLY A 151 3.88 -9.61 -15.55
CA GLY A 151 3.38 -10.99 -15.62
C GLY A 151 1.86 -11.06 -15.75
N GLY A 152 1.14 -10.34 -14.89
CA GLY A 152 -0.33 -10.29 -14.93
C GLY A 152 -0.87 -9.68 -16.22
N PHE A 153 -0.26 -8.59 -16.69
CA PHE A 153 -0.63 -7.98 -17.97
C PHE A 153 -0.36 -8.89 -19.16
N MET A 154 0.81 -9.54 -19.20
CA MET A 154 1.13 -10.49 -20.28
C MET A 154 0.16 -11.66 -20.28
N MET A 155 -0.18 -12.23 -19.11
CA MET A 155 -1.18 -13.30 -19.01
C MET A 155 -2.53 -12.86 -19.58
N LEU A 156 -2.99 -11.64 -19.26
CA LEU A 156 -4.24 -11.10 -19.80
C LEU A 156 -4.17 -10.90 -21.32
N VAL A 157 -3.09 -10.31 -21.83
CA VAL A 157 -2.92 -10.06 -23.27
C VAL A 157 -2.85 -11.38 -24.05
N PHE A 158 -1.99 -12.31 -23.63
CA PHE A 158 -1.87 -13.60 -24.29
C PHE A 158 -3.15 -14.43 -24.15
N GLY A 159 -3.81 -14.39 -22.98
CA GLY A 159 -5.11 -15.03 -22.79
C GLY A 159 -6.16 -14.50 -23.77
N LEU A 160 -6.24 -13.18 -23.95
CA LEU A 160 -7.15 -12.55 -24.91
C LEU A 160 -6.79 -12.91 -26.37
N VAL A 161 -5.50 -12.90 -26.71
CA VAL A 161 -5.04 -13.28 -28.06
C VAL A 161 -5.36 -14.74 -28.36
N ILE A 162 -5.09 -15.66 -27.43
CA ILE A 162 -5.43 -17.08 -27.57
C ILE A 162 -6.94 -17.23 -27.72
N ALA A 163 -7.74 -16.57 -26.89
CA ALA A 163 -9.19 -16.60 -27.00
C ALA A 163 -9.68 -16.08 -28.36
N ALA A 164 -9.09 -15.01 -28.88
CA ALA A 164 -9.40 -14.48 -30.21
C ALA A 164 -9.02 -15.46 -31.34
N ILE A 165 -7.86 -16.12 -31.25
CA ILE A 165 -7.44 -17.14 -32.22
C ILE A 165 -8.40 -18.33 -32.19
N VAL A 166 -8.74 -18.83 -30.99
CA VAL A 166 -9.71 -19.94 -30.85
C VAL A 166 -11.07 -19.54 -31.41
N ALA A 167 -11.55 -18.33 -31.13
CA ALA A 167 -12.81 -17.85 -31.69
C ALA A 167 -12.76 -17.79 -33.24
N ALA A 168 -11.68 -17.29 -33.81
CA ALA A 168 -11.53 -17.14 -35.26
C ALA A 168 -11.31 -18.48 -35.99
N PHE A 169 -10.55 -19.41 -35.43
CA PHE A 169 -10.15 -20.64 -36.13
C PHE A 169 -10.90 -21.90 -35.69
N VAL A 170 -11.56 -21.88 -34.54
CA VAL A 170 -12.33 -23.03 -34.05
C VAL A 170 -13.81 -22.69 -34.04
N ALA A 171 -14.21 -21.62 -33.34
CA ALA A 171 -15.63 -21.30 -33.20
C ALA A 171 -16.25 -20.86 -34.54
N LEU A 172 -15.57 -20.03 -35.34
CA LEU A 172 -16.11 -19.55 -36.60
C LEU A 172 -16.31 -20.67 -37.64
N PRO A 173 -15.34 -21.59 -37.88
CA PRO A 173 -15.59 -22.74 -38.74
C PRO A 173 -16.66 -23.70 -38.19
N LEU A 174 -16.72 -23.91 -36.88
CA LEU A 174 -17.78 -24.73 -36.27
C LEU A 174 -19.17 -24.11 -36.49
N LEU A 175 -19.31 -22.79 -36.34
CA LEU A 175 -20.55 -22.09 -36.65
C LEU A 175 -20.89 -22.19 -38.14
N PHE A 176 -19.89 -22.09 -39.01
CA PHE A 176 -20.10 -22.28 -40.45
C PHE A 176 -20.57 -23.69 -40.78
N VAL A 177 -19.91 -24.73 -40.26
CA VAL A 177 -20.30 -26.13 -40.47
C VAL A 177 -21.67 -26.42 -39.84
N GLY A 178 -21.90 -25.97 -38.62
CA GLY A 178 -23.18 -26.13 -37.93
C GLY A 178 -24.33 -25.44 -38.68
N GLY A 179 -24.11 -24.20 -39.12
CA GLY A 179 -25.05 -23.46 -39.95
C GLY A 179 -25.29 -24.12 -41.30
N PHE A 180 -24.23 -24.59 -41.97
CA PHE A 180 -24.34 -25.33 -43.22
C PHE A 180 -25.14 -26.62 -43.07
N LEU A 181 -24.88 -27.41 -42.02
CA LEU A 181 -25.65 -28.62 -41.72
C LEU A 181 -27.11 -28.29 -41.40
N LEU A 182 -27.35 -27.22 -40.65
CA LEU A 182 -28.70 -26.75 -40.35
C LEU A 182 -29.43 -26.29 -41.60
N ILE A 183 -28.79 -25.64 -42.57
CA ILE A 183 -29.42 -25.28 -43.85
C ILE A 183 -29.65 -26.54 -44.69
N ARG A 184 -28.67 -27.44 -44.76
CA ARG A 184 -28.72 -28.62 -45.63
C ARG A 184 -29.68 -29.71 -45.15
N PHE A 185 -29.86 -29.83 -43.84
CA PHE A 185 -30.68 -30.85 -43.19
C PHE A 185 -31.76 -30.26 -42.28
N GLY A 186 -31.94 -28.95 -42.31
CA GLY A 186 -32.90 -28.21 -41.48
C GLY A 186 -34.31 -28.75 -41.63
N ASP A 187 -34.75 -29.06 -42.84
CA ASP A 187 -36.10 -29.60 -43.06
C ASP A 187 -36.33 -30.93 -42.34
N ARG A 188 -35.29 -31.75 -42.13
CA ARG A 188 -35.43 -33.01 -41.39
C ARG A 188 -35.46 -32.82 -39.87
N ILE A 189 -34.93 -31.72 -39.36
CA ILE A 189 -34.79 -31.47 -37.92
C ILE A 189 -35.84 -30.44 -37.45
N VAL A 190 -35.94 -29.32 -38.15
CA VAL A 190 -36.79 -28.16 -37.84
C VAL A 190 -38.25 -28.43 -38.16
N ALA A 191 -38.58 -29.09 -39.27
CA ALA A 191 -39.98 -29.36 -39.64
C ALA A 191 -40.74 -30.23 -38.60
N PRO A 192 -40.21 -31.38 -38.12
CA PRO A 192 -40.92 -32.18 -37.12
C PRO A 192 -40.99 -31.49 -35.74
N ILE A 193 -40.01 -30.64 -35.40
CA ILE A 193 -40.03 -29.85 -34.17
C ILE A 193 -41.09 -28.74 -34.26
N GLY A 194 -41.12 -28.02 -35.38
CA GLY A 194 -42.10 -26.95 -35.65
C GLY A 194 -43.54 -27.48 -35.65
N ALA A 195 -43.78 -28.60 -36.33
CA ALA A 195 -45.11 -29.24 -36.35
C ALA A 195 -45.60 -29.59 -34.94
N ARG A 196 -44.74 -30.20 -34.10
CA ARG A 196 -45.10 -30.55 -32.71
C ARG A 196 -45.37 -29.34 -31.82
N ILE A 197 -44.72 -28.20 -32.07
CA ILE A 197 -44.95 -26.96 -31.31
C ILE A 197 -46.28 -26.33 -31.74
N ILE A 198 -46.56 -26.30 -33.04
CA ILE A 198 -47.82 -25.78 -33.58
C ILE A 198 -49.00 -26.64 -33.11
N ASP A 199 -48.88 -27.97 -33.16
CA ASP A 199 -49.92 -28.89 -32.68
C ASP A 199 -50.23 -28.67 -31.20
N LYS A 200 -49.20 -28.49 -30.35
CA LYS A 200 -49.40 -28.14 -28.93
C LYS A 200 -50.05 -26.79 -28.73
N ALA A 201 -49.70 -25.80 -29.54
CA ALA A 201 -50.27 -24.45 -29.44
C ALA A 201 -51.75 -24.42 -29.84
N LEU A 202 -52.14 -25.23 -30.83
CA LEU A 202 -53.54 -25.38 -31.24
C LEU A 202 -54.34 -26.14 -30.18
N ALA A 203 -53.80 -27.23 -29.64
CA ALA A 203 -54.48 -28.03 -28.63
C ALA A 203 -54.71 -27.34 -27.28
N VAL A 204 -54.02 -26.23 -26.99
CA VAL A 204 -54.22 -25.41 -25.77
C VAL A 204 -55.20 -24.26 -26.01
N ARG A 205 -55.46 -23.93 -27.28
CA ARG A 205 -56.31 -22.80 -27.67
C ARG A 205 -57.79 -23.16 -27.76
N ASP A 206 -58.10 -24.43 -28.02
CA ASP A 206 -59.45 -25.01 -27.95
C ASP A 206 -59.77 -25.52 -26.53
#